data_AF-A0A2T1FZP6-F1
#
_entry.id   AF-A0A2T1FZP6-F1
#
_cell.length_a   1.000
_cell.length_b   1.000
_cell.length_c   1.000
_cell.angle_alpha   90.00
_cell.angle_beta   90.00
_cell.angle_gamma   90.00
#
_symmetry.space_group_name_H-M   'P 1'
#
loop_
_entity.id
_entity.type
_entity.pdbx_description
1 polymer ?
#
loop_
_entity_poly.entity_id
_entity_poly.type
_entity_poly.pdbx_seq_one_letter_code
_entity_poly.pdbx_strand_id
1 'polypeptide(L)'
;SSNPIDYKMLETSGIPTLETELENYLTSEAKNTAILTTPFTFLHDFAKKALADIKDKKITATEPLAKLERNKVEADKALVALEAQKVEIEQTIIRFGEIISGKIFANLKSYINDLPKTWEEDSKELNLEELGFFNIMKSLGNQDKIKNTMKREIEKYIKKRLEEWGEKVPTLAEKDIENMNAIVKAKIEDFHVELTQIRNFFSTGQLLGSYELDTEKGRIKKGFQSTINVLMLDPSGLTGTLMGSGDWGSFIGRILLDFIIYGTISVVATPVVGLTLYVIQEIIHTIIQGQGFKGRLIKTIGEQLFDSTPQKMSKMSKKQLKDIQNGSLIVTSLPEEISKQEKTVREKIQQQFAQGAKHLTKNLQAQIDQQKAKQEDIIRQKSLEGFNVEQETNRLDAIASKLIELVPIAGVAADKRTEEITQFVKELRELLAGKERG
;
A
#
# COMPACT_ATOMS: atom_id res chain seq x y z
N SER A 1 11.66 -48.82 16.00
CA SER A 1 12.40 -48.31 17.15
C SER A 1 12.42 -46.79 17.08
N SER A 2 11.61 -46.12 17.90
CA SER A 2 11.74 -44.67 18.08
C SER A 2 12.96 -44.43 18.96
N ASN A 3 13.97 -43.73 18.43
CA ASN A 3 15.06 -43.25 19.27
C ASN A 3 14.44 -42.41 20.40
N PRO A 4 14.77 -42.67 21.68
CA PRO A 4 14.32 -41.81 22.76
C PRO A 4 14.82 -40.39 22.47
N ILE A 5 13.91 -39.42 22.53
CA ILE A 5 14.25 -38.01 22.38
C ILE A 5 15.33 -37.70 23.41
N ASP A 6 16.49 -37.24 22.97
CA ASP A 6 17.58 -36.85 23.85
C ASP A 6 17.22 -35.49 24.48
N TYR A 7 16.47 -35.56 25.59
CA TYR A 7 16.00 -34.39 26.32
C TYR A 7 17.13 -33.46 26.76
N LYS A 8 18.36 -33.97 26.93
CA LYS A 8 19.54 -33.15 27.25
C LYS A 8 20.00 -32.31 26.06
N MET A 9 19.94 -32.85 24.84
CA MET A 9 20.21 -32.07 23.64
C MET A 9 19.12 -31.02 23.40
N LEU A 10 17.87 -31.33 23.75
CA LEU A 10 16.75 -30.40 23.61
C LEU A 10 16.86 -29.23 24.60
N GLU A 11 17.20 -29.49 25.86
CA GLU A 11 17.47 -28.45 26.87
C GLU A 11 18.66 -27.54 26.53
N THR A 12 19.69 -28.07 25.86
CA THR A 12 20.89 -27.29 25.48
C THR A 12 20.81 -26.65 24.09
N SER A 13 19.77 -26.95 23.30
CA SER A 13 19.59 -26.43 21.93
C SER A 13 19.12 -24.97 21.86
N GLY A 14 18.71 -24.39 23.00
CA GLY A 14 18.10 -23.05 23.04
C GLY A 14 16.63 -23.01 22.58
N ILE A 15 16.08 -24.13 22.10
CA ILE A 15 14.65 -24.25 21.72
C ILE A 15 13.72 -23.96 22.91
N PRO A 16 13.96 -24.46 24.13
CA PRO A 16 13.08 -24.15 25.27
C PRO A 16 13.09 -22.66 25.65
N THR A 17 14.24 -21.99 25.50
CA THR A 17 14.33 -20.53 25.72
C THR A 17 13.55 -19.78 24.65
N LEU A 18 13.64 -20.20 23.38
CA LEU A 18 12.84 -19.64 22.29
C LEU A 18 11.35 -19.87 22.52
N GLU A 19 10.92 -21.08 22.89
CA GLU A 19 9.53 -21.41 23.21
C GLU A 19 9.02 -20.57 24.38
N THR A 20 9.82 -20.41 25.43
CA THR A 20 9.48 -19.58 26.60
C THR A 20 9.37 -18.10 26.22
N GLU A 21 10.29 -17.56 25.41
CA GLU A 21 10.21 -16.18 24.91
C GLU A 21 9.04 -15.98 23.94
N LEU A 22 8.73 -16.97 23.10
CA LEU A 22 7.60 -16.93 22.18
C LEU A 22 6.27 -17.00 22.95
N GLU A 23 6.19 -17.87 23.95
CA GLU A 23 5.06 -18.01 24.85
C GLU A 23 4.89 -16.74 25.66
N ASN A 24 5.95 -16.24 26.31
CA ASN A 24 5.93 -14.95 27.00
C ASN A 24 5.53 -13.81 26.08
N TYR A 25 6.00 -13.76 24.83
CA TYR A 25 5.57 -12.75 23.87
C TYR A 25 4.09 -12.93 23.49
N LEU A 26 3.65 -14.16 23.21
CA LEU A 26 2.27 -14.51 22.83
C LEU A 26 1.25 -14.31 23.95
N THR A 27 1.62 -14.58 25.19
CA THR A 27 0.79 -14.47 26.39
C THR A 27 1.07 -13.21 27.20
N SER A 28 2.03 -12.37 26.76
CA SER A 28 2.34 -11.12 27.43
C SER A 28 1.08 -10.28 27.56
N GLU A 29 0.89 -9.71 28.74
CA GLU A 29 -0.15 -8.73 29.02
C GLU A 29 -0.11 -7.60 27.98
N ALA A 30 1.09 -7.13 27.60
CA ALA A 30 1.27 -6.13 26.54
C ALA A 30 0.68 -6.54 25.18
N LYS A 31 0.87 -7.79 24.74
CA LYS A 31 0.32 -8.28 23.47
C LYS A 31 -1.17 -8.56 23.57
N ASN A 32 -1.65 -9.17 24.65
CA ASN A 32 -3.08 -9.39 24.88
C ASN A 32 -3.84 -8.04 24.93
N THR A 33 -3.29 -7.06 25.65
CA THR A 33 -3.81 -5.69 25.69
C THR A 33 -3.74 -5.03 24.31
N ALA A 34 -2.67 -5.19 23.53
CA ALA A 34 -2.60 -4.66 22.16
C ALA A 34 -3.62 -5.33 21.22
N ILE A 35 -3.79 -6.65 21.30
CA ILE A 35 -4.76 -7.44 20.51
C ILE A 35 -6.19 -7.03 20.85
N LEU A 36 -6.49 -6.68 22.10
CA LEU A 36 -7.82 -6.32 22.55
C LEU A 36 -8.11 -4.81 22.49
N THR A 37 -7.08 -3.96 22.51
CA THR A 37 -7.23 -2.50 22.42
C THR A 37 -7.80 -2.06 21.08
N THR A 38 -7.36 -2.64 19.96
CA THR A 38 -7.87 -2.30 18.63
C THR A 38 -9.35 -2.72 18.45
N PRO A 39 -9.74 -3.98 18.74
CA PRO A 39 -11.15 -4.38 18.76
C PRO A 39 -12.00 -3.58 19.74
N PHE A 40 -11.47 -3.24 20.92
CA PHE A 40 -12.21 -2.42 21.87
C PHE A 40 -12.46 -1.00 21.34
N THR A 41 -11.45 -0.37 20.73
CA THR A 41 -11.60 0.95 20.10
C THR A 41 -12.63 0.88 18.97
N PHE A 42 -12.59 -0.17 18.15
CA PHE A 42 -13.60 -0.42 17.13
C PHE A 42 -15.01 -0.58 17.73
N LEU A 43 -15.17 -1.38 18.78
CA LEU A 43 -16.45 -1.58 19.47
C LEU A 43 -16.97 -0.28 20.08
N HIS A 44 -16.08 0.51 20.68
CA HIS A 44 -16.38 1.83 21.24
C HIS A 44 -16.96 2.76 20.16
N ASP A 45 -16.32 2.83 19.00
CA ASP A 45 -16.76 3.70 17.91
C ASP A 45 -18.03 3.18 17.22
N PHE A 46 -18.14 1.87 17.07
CA PHE A 46 -19.35 1.22 16.61
C PHE A 46 -20.53 1.52 17.53
N ALA A 47 -20.35 1.43 18.85
CA ALA A 47 -21.40 1.71 19.82
C ALA A 47 -21.83 3.19 19.78
N LYS A 48 -20.87 4.13 19.69
CA LYS A 48 -21.17 5.57 19.50
C LYS A 48 -21.99 5.81 18.23
N LYS A 49 -21.58 5.21 17.10
CA LYS A 49 -22.31 5.31 15.83
C LYS A 49 -23.71 4.70 15.92
N ALA A 50 -23.85 3.53 16.54
CA ALA A 50 -25.14 2.86 16.71
C ALA A 50 -26.11 3.68 17.56
N LEU A 51 -25.64 4.32 18.64
CA LEU A 51 -26.47 5.19 19.48
C LEU A 51 -26.89 6.47 18.75
N ALA A 52 -25.99 7.06 17.95
CA ALA A 52 -26.37 8.17 17.08
C ALA A 52 -27.42 7.74 16.04
N ASP A 53 -27.27 6.57 15.41
CA ASP A 53 -28.27 6.02 14.48
C ASP A 53 -29.62 5.78 15.16
N ILE A 54 -29.62 5.30 16.41
CA ILE A 54 -30.84 5.13 17.21
C ILE A 54 -31.53 6.47 17.46
N LYS A 55 -30.77 7.50 17.85
CA LYS A 55 -31.30 8.86 18.08
C LYS A 55 -32.02 9.38 16.83
N ASP A 56 -31.38 9.28 15.67
CA ASP A 56 -31.96 9.74 14.40
C ASP A 56 -33.21 8.94 14.02
N LYS A 57 -33.19 7.62 14.24
CA LYS A 57 -34.37 6.79 14.02
C LYS A 57 -35.53 7.20 14.91
N LYS A 58 -35.29 7.53 16.18
CA LYS A 58 -36.34 8.07 17.07
C LYS A 58 -36.92 9.38 16.54
N ILE A 59 -36.08 10.29 16.05
CA ILE A 59 -36.52 11.55 15.43
C ILE A 59 -37.40 11.25 14.21
N THR A 60 -36.91 10.46 13.26
CA THR A 60 -37.66 10.10 12.04
C THR A 60 -38.97 9.35 12.33
N ALA A 61 -39.02 8.55 13.41
CA ALA A 61 -40.24 7.86 13.82
C ALA A 61 -41.35 8.86 14.20
N THR A 62 -41.01 10.02 14.75
CA THR A 62 -41.98 11.07 15.14
C THR A 62 -42.39 12.00 13.99
N GLU A 63 -41.55 12.18 12.98
CA GLU A 63 -41.79 13.11 11.86
C GLU A 63 -42.87 12.61 10.89
N PRO A 64 -43.72 13.46 10.28
CA PRO A 64 -44.73 12.99 9.32
C PRO A 64 -44.12 12.33 8.06
N LEU A 65 -44.75 11.26 7.55
CA LEU A 65 -44.26 10.53 6.36
C LEU A 65 -44.06 11.45 5.15
N ALA A 66 -45.04 12.30 4.84
CA ALA A 66 -44.96 13.25 3.72
C ALA A 66 -43.78 14.23 3.84
N LYS A 67 -43.34 14.56 5.07
CA LYS A 67 -42.15 15.40 5.28
C LYS A 67 -40.88 14.60 5.01
N LEU A 68 -40.79 13.35 5.48
CA LEU A 68 -39.64 12.47 5.22
C LEU A 68 -39.47 12.18 3.72
N GLU A 69 -40.57 11.99 2.98
CA GLU A 69 -40.53 11.78 1.52
C GLU A 69 -39.97 13.01 0.79
N ARG A 70 -40.39 14.22 1.18
CA ARG A 70 -39.80 15.47 0.64
C ARG A 70 -38.33 15.60 1.00
N ASN A 71 -37.98 15.34 2.26
CA ASN A 71 -36.60 15.41 2.71
C ASN A 71 -35.72 14.38 1.98
N LYS A 72 -36.24 13.19 1.67
CA LYS A 72 -35.53 12.16 0.88
C LYS A 72 -35.15 12.68 -0.50
N VAL A 73 -36.07 13.36 -1.20
CA VAL A 73 -35.80 13.88 -2.55
C VAL A 73 -34.61 14.85 -2.56
N GLU A 74 -34.54 15.75 -1.59
CA GLU A 74 -33.40 16.68 -1.48
C GLU A 74 -32.13 15.97 -0.96
N ALA A 75 -32.26 15.03 -0.02
CA ALA A 75 -31.15 14.21 0.44
C ALA A 75 -30.53 13.38 -0.70
N ASP A 76 -31.35 12.79 -1.58
CA ASP A 76 -30.90 12.03 -2.75
C ASP A 76 -30.10 12.90 -3.72
N LYS A 77 -30.51 14.15 -3.95
CA LYS A 77 -29.74 15.10 -4.78
C LYS A 77 -28.36 15.38 -4.17
N ALA A 78 -28.30 15.57 -2.85
CA ALA A 78 -27.04 15.78 -2.15
C ALA A 78 -26.16 14.51 -2.15
N LEU A 79 -26.75 13.32 -2.05
CA LEU A 79 -26.02 12.05 -2.17
C LEU A 79 -25.40 11.88 -3.58
N VAL A 80 -26.05 12.38 -4.63
CA VAL A 80 -25.47 12.43 -5.98
C VAL A 80 -24.27 13.40 -6.03
N ALA A 81 -24.31 14.53 -5.31
CA ALA A 81 -23.15 15.43 -5.22
C ALA A 81 -21.95 14.75 -4.52
N LEU A 82 -22.19 13.95 -3.48
CA LEU A 82 -21.15 13.14 -2.83
C LEU A 82 -20.51 12.11 -3.78
N GLU A 83 -21.24 11.58 -4.75
CA GLU A 83 -20.67 10.70 -5.77
C GLU A 83 -19.62 11.43 -6.62
N ALA A 84 -19.80 12.72 -6.91
CA ALA A 84 -18.80 13.54 -7.60
C ALA A 84 -17.56 13.76 -6.72
N GLN A 85 -17.72 14.08 -5.43
CA GLN A 85 -16.60 14.23 -4.50
C GLN A 85 -15.79 12.94 -4.35
N LYS A 86 -16.45 11.78 -4.32
CA LYS A 86 -15.80 10.47 -4.36
C LYS A 86 -14.91 10.33 -5.61
N VAL A 87 -15.39 10.72 -6.78
CA VAL A 87 -14.60 10.68 -8.02
C VAL A 87 -13.40 11.63 -7.94
N GLU A 88 -13.54 12.81 -7.34
CA GLU A 88 -12.41 13.72 -7.13
C GLU A 88 -11.34 13.13 -6.19
N ILE A 89 -11.74 12.41 -5.14
CA ILE A 89 -10.82 11.69 -4.25
C ILE A 89 -10.03 10.65 -5.05
N GLU A 90 -10.72 9.87 -5.90
CA GLU A 90 -10.07 8.87 -6.77
C GLU A 90 -9.04 9.50 -7.70
N GLN A 91 -9.45 10.56 -8.41
CA GLN A 91 -8.60 11.30 -9.35
C GLN A 91 -7.39 11.93 -8.65
N THR A 92 -7.56 12.40 -7.40
CA THR A 92 -6.47 12.93 -6.60
C THR A 92 -5.40 11.87 -6.38
N ILE A 93 -5.78 10.67 -5.93
CA ILE A 93 -4.84 9.56 -5.70
C ILE A 93 -4.15 9.15 -7.01
N ILE A 94 -4.91 9.01 -8.10
CA ILE A 94 -4.36 8.65 -9.41
C ILE A 94 -3.34 9.69 -9.89
N ARG A 95 -3.65 10.99 -9.76
CA ARG A 95 -2.74 12.08 -10.16
C ARG A 95 -1.44 12.06 -9.35
N PHE A 96 -1.51 11.80 -8.04
CA PHE A 96 -0.30 11.63 -7.24
C PHE A 96 0.50 10.41 -7.69
N GLY A 97 -0.16 9.32 -8.09
CA GLY A 97 0.51 8.18 -8.71
C GLY A 97 1.28 8.54 -10.00
N GLU A 98 0.77 9.46 -10.82
CA GLU A 98 1.46 9.94 -12.03
C GLU A 98 2.72 10.73 -11.67
N ILE A 99 2.60 11.64 -10.69
CA ILE A 99 3.71 12.47 -10.21
C ILE A 99 4.80 11.58 -9.62
N ILE A 100 4.43 10.68 -8.71
CA ILE A 100 5.34 9.78 -7.99
C ILE A 100 6.04 8.84 -8.99
N SER A 101 5.29 8.19 -9.88
CA SER A 101 5.89 7.31 -10.90
C SER A 101 6.87 8.05 -11.82
N GLY A 102 6.55 9.29 -12.21
CA GLY A 102 7.44 10.13 -13.00
C GLY A 102 8.74 10.47 -12.28
N LYS A 103 8.67 10.86 -11.00
CA LYS A 103 9.85 11.17 -10.19
C LYS A 103 10.75 9.95 -9.98
N ILE A 104 10.15 8.81 -9.64
CA ILE A 104 10.89 7.56 -9.44
C ILE A 104 11.61 7.16 -10.73
N PHE A 105 10.91 7.19 -11.87
CA PHE A 105 11.53 6.80 -13.13
C PHE A 105 12.64 7.78 -13.56
N ALA A 106 12.42 9.09 -13.40
CA ALA A 106 13.45 10.09 -13.67
C ALA A 106 14.69 9.88 -12.79
N ASN A 107 14.49 9.55 -11.51
CA ASN A 107 15.59 9.23 -10.60
C ASN A 107 16.30 7.93 -10.98
N LEU A 108 15.57 6.87 -11.34
CA LEU A 108 16.15 5.62 -11.85
C LEU A 108 17.03 5.88 -13.07
N LYS A 109 16.52 6.66 -14.03
CA LYS A 109 17.27 7.02 -15.24
C LYS A 109 18.56 7.78 -14.90
N SER A 110 18.49 8.76 -13.98
CA SER A 110 19.67 9.48 -13.50
C SER A 110 20.66 8.53 -12.83
N TYR A 111 20.18 7.65 -11.95
CA TYR A 111 21.01 6.69 -11.24
C TYR A 111 21.75 5.75 -12.20
N ILE A 112 21.04 5.19 -13.18
CA ILE A 112 21.63 4.33 -14.21
C ILE A 112 22.66 5.08 -15.05
N ASN A 113 22.42 6.35 -15.37
CA ASN A 113 23.37 7.20 -16.08
C ASN A 113 24.62 7.55 -15.25
N ASP A 114 24.56 7.42 -13.92
CA ASP A 114 25.67 7.69 -13.00
C ASP A 114 26.51 6.45 -12.68
N LEU A 115 25.97 5.24 -12.85
CA LEU A 115 26.72 3.97 -12.70
C LEU A 115 28.06 3.90 -13.45
N PRO A 116 28.25 4.47 -14.66
CA PRO A 116 29.54 4.43 -15.35
C PRO A 116 30.64 5.14 -14.56
N LYS A 117 30.29 6.12 -13.73
CA LYS A 117 31.25 6.90 -12.93
C LYS A 117 31.84 6.10 -11.78
N THR A 118 31.12 5.10 -11.27
CA THR A 118 31.56 4.24 -10.15
C THR A 118 32.04 2.87 -10.61
N TRP A 119 31.84 2.53 -11.88
CA TRP A 119 32.16 1.21 -12.44
C TRP A 119 33.58 0.72 -12.16
N GLU A 120 34.59 1.57 -12.28
CA GLU A 120 35.99 1.16 -12.07
C GLU A 120 36.24 0.64 -10.64
N GLU A 121 35.56 1.23 -9.65
CA GLU A 121 35.62 0.77 -8.27
C GLU A 121 34.71 -0.44 -8.05
N ASP A 122 33.43 -0.33 -8.45
CA ASP A 122 32.43 -1.35 -8.20
C ASP A 122 32.78 -2.69 -8.88
N SER A 123 33.42 -2.65 -10.05
CA SER A 123 33.84 -3.83 -10.80
C SER A 123 34.92 -4.67 -10.09
N LYS A 124 35.59 -4.12 -9.07
CA LYS A 124 36.55 -4.87 -8.24
C LYS A 124 35.85 -5.92 -7.38
N GLU A 125 34.58 -5.72 -7.06
CA GLU A 125 33.75 -6.67 -6.32
C GLU A 125 33.27 -7.86 -7.17
N LEU A 126 33.44 -7.79 -8.50
CA LEU A 126 33.06 -8.89 -9.40
C LEU A 126 34.01 -10.07 -9.21
N ASN A 127 33.46 -11.26 -8.96
CA ASN A 127 34.25 -12.47 -8.84
C ASN A 127 34.58 -13.04 -10.23
N LEU A 128 35.56 -12.42 -10.88
CA LEU A 128 36.06 -12.85 -12.19
C LEU A 128 37.21 -13.86 -12.10
N GLU A 129 37.42 -14.53 -10.96
CA GLU A 129 38.51 -15.52 -10.80
C GLU A 129 38.36 -16.72 -11.75
N GLU A 130 37.13 -17.15 -11.97
CA GLU A 130 36.77 -18.15 -12.98
C GLU A 130 37.07 -17.69 -14.43
N LEU A 131 37.24 -16.38 -14.64
CA LEU A 131 37.61 -15.73 -15.90
C LEU A 131 39.09 -15.32 -15.95
N GLY A 132 39.93 -15.84 -15.05
CA GLY A 132 41.38 -15.65 -15.14
C GLY A 132 41.92 -16.13 -16.50
N PHE A 133 42.98 -15.48 -16.99
CA PHE A 133 43.59 -15.76 -18.30
C PHE A 133 43.79 -17.26 -18.58
N PHE A 134 44.32 -18.00 -17.61
CA PHE A 134 44.54 -19.46 -17.72
C PHE A 134 43.24 -20.28 -17.74
N ASN A 135 42.20 -19.83 -17.02
CA ASN A 135 40.91 -20.49 -17.02
C ASN A 135 40.19 -20.28 -18.34
N ILE A 136 40.23 -19.06 -18.90
CA ILE A 136 39.68 -18.76 -20.21
C ILE A 136 40.41 -19.53 -21.31
N MET A 137 41.76 -19.58 -21.28
CA MET A 137 42.54 -20.38 -22.25
C MET A 137 42.18 -21.87 -22.18
N LYS A 138 42.01 -22.43 -20.98
CA LYS A 138 41.54 -23.81 -20.80
C LYS A 138 40.09 -24.00 -21.24
N SER A 139 39.25 -22.97 -21.10
CA SER A 139 37.82 -23.01 -21.46
C SER A 139 37.50 -22.43 -22.83
N LEU A 140 38.48 -22.23 -23.73
CA LEU A 140 38.21 -21.86 -25.12
C LEU A 140 37.34 -22.90 -25.85
N GLY A 141 37.28 -24.15 -25.35
CA GLY A 141 36.33 -25.18 -25.76
C GLY A 141 34.98 -25.20 -25.02
N ASN A 142 34.78 -24.34 -24.02
CA ASN A 142 33.56 -24.24 -23.21
C ASN A 142 33.16 -22.76 -23.01
N GLN A 143 32.76 -22.13 -24.12
CA GLN A 143 32.30 -20.73 -24.18
C GLN A 143 31.08 -20.48 -23.26
N ASP A 144 30.26 -21.51 -23.05
CA ASP A 144 29.08 -21.42 -22.17
C ASP A 144 29.47 -21.15 -20.72
N LYS A 145 30.57 -21.73 -20.23
CA LYS A 145 31.05 -21.46 -18.87
C LYS A 145 31.43 -20.00 -18.70
N ILE A 146 32.22 -19.44 -19.62
CA ILE A 146 32.64 -18.02 -19.59
C ILE A 146 31.41 -17.10 -19.65
N LYS A 147 30.48 -17.39 -20.56
CA LYS A 147 29.24 -16.64 -20.74
C LYS A 147 28.39 -16.64 -19.48
N ASN A 148 28.20 -17.81 -18.87
CA ASN A 148 27.38 -17.96 -17.67
C ASN A 148 28.02 -17.28 -16.45
N THR A 149 29.34 -17.36 -16.28
CA THR A 149 30.05 -16.65 -15.22
C THR A 149 29.92 -15.14 -15.39
N MET A 150 30.20 -14.59 -16.57
CA MET A 150 30.04 -13.15 -16.80
C MET A 150 28.60 -12.69 -16.62
N LYS A 151 27.63 -13.44 -17.16
CA LYS A 151 26.20 -13.16 -16.98
C LYS A 151 25.85 -13.09 -15.50
N ARG A 152 26.24 -14.10 -14.72
CA ARG A 152 25.97 -14.18 -13.28
C ARG A 152 26.55 -12.98 -12.53
N GLU A 153 27.81 -12.64 -12.77
CA GLU A 153 28.47 -11.53 -12.04
C GLU A 153 27.90 -10.16 -12.44
N ILE A 154 27.58 -9.95 -13.73
CA ILE A 154 26.93 -8.70 -14.19
C ILE A 154 25.51 -8.60 -13.63
N GLU A 155 24.72 -9.67 -13.67
CA GLU A 155 23.37 -9.70 -13.09
C GLU A 155 23.41 -9.42 -11.59
N LYS A 156 24.37 -10.02 -10.87
CA LYS A 156 24.58 -9.78 -9.44
C LYS A 156 24.91 -8.31 -9.16
N TYR A 157 25.80 -7.71 -9.96
CA TYR A 157 26.14 -6.30 -9.85
C TYR A 157 24.93 -5.39 -10.09
N ILE A 158 24.22 -5.57 -11.21
CA ILE A 158 23.05 -4.76 -11.55
C ILE A 158 21.97 -4.92 -10.49
N LYS A 159 21.72 -6.15 -10.02
CA LYS A 159 20.79 -6.43 -8.93
C LYS A 159 21.15 -5.65 -7.67
N LYS A 160 22.40 -5.77 -7.19
CA LYS A 160 22.89 -5.06 -6.01
C LYS A 160 22.69 -3.54 -6.15
N ARG A 161 23.07 -2.97 -7.30
CA ARG A 161 22.93 -1.52 -7.54
C ARG A 161 21.47 -1.07 -7.60
N LEU A 162 20.58 -1.88 -8.17
CA LEU A 162 19.14 -1.58 -8.19
C LEU A 162 18.49 -1.76 -6.81
N GLU A 163 18.96 -2.69 -5.98
CA GLU A 163 18.56 -2.85 -4.59
C GLU A 163 18.94 -1.61 -3.77
N GLU A 164 20.22 -1.19 -3.83
CA GLU A 164 20.72 0.02 -3.17
C GLU A 164 19.99 1.30 -3.61
N TRP A 165 19.59 1.37 -4.88
CA TRP A 165 18.75 2.45 -5.38
C TRP A 165 17.31 2.33 -4.87
N GLY A 166 16.76 1.11 -4.85
CA GLY A 166 15.42 0.81 -4.37
C GLY A 166 15.21 1.22 -2.91
N GLU A 167 16.23 1.10 -2.07
CA GLU A 167 16.22 1.59 -0.68
C GLU A 167 15.98 3.10 -0.57
N LYS A 168 16.36 3.89 -1.59
CA LYS A 168 16.17 5.34 -1.61
C LYS A 168 14.79 5.75 -2.13
N VAL A 169 14.10 4.87 -2.84
CA VAL A 169 12.81 5.16 -3.48
C VAL A 169 11.74 5.67 -2.51
N PRO A 170 11.55 5.09 -1.30
CA PRO A 170 10.59 5.62 -0.34
C PRO A 170 10.82 7.11 -0.04
N THR A 171 12.08 7.50 0.18
CA THR A 171 12.44 8.91 0.48
C THR A 171 12.17 9.87 -0.69
N LEU A 172 12.20 9.37 -1.93
CA LEU A 172 11.88 10.17 -3.12
C LEU A 172 10.39 10.48 -3.24
N ALA A 173 9.54 9.55 -2.76
CA ALA A 173 8.09 9.64 -2.86
C ALA A 173 7.44 10.17 -1.57
N GLU A 174 8.14 10.13 -0.43
CA GLU A 174 7.65 10.45 0.91
C GLU A 174 6.85 11.75 0.96
N LYS A 175 7.43 12.87 0.52
CA LYS A 175 6.75 14.16 0.54
C LYS A 175 5.48 14.19 -0.32
N ASP A 176 5.48 13.53 -1.48
CA ASP A 176 4.29 13.48 -2.34
C ASP A 176 3.20 12.58 -1.75
N ILE A 177 3.60 11.49 -1.11
CA ILE A 177 2.70 10.59 -0.37
C ILE A 177 2.09 11.31 0.83
N GLU A 178 2.88 12.05 1.60
CA GLU A 178 2.40 12.86 2.72
C GLU A 178 1.38 13.91 2.25
N ASN A 179 1.70 14.62 1.17
CA ASN A 179 0.78 15.60 0.57
C ASN A 179 -0.50 14.93 0.05
N MET A 180 -0.38 13.79 -0.62
CA MET A 180 -1.54 13.01 -1.07
C MET A 180 -2.41 12.61 0.11
N ASN A 181 -1.81 12.02 1.15
CA ASN A 181 -2.53 11.58 2.35
C ASN A 181 -3.22 12.75 3.04
N ALA A 182 -2.57 13.91 3.15
CA ALA A 182 -3.18 15.11 3.74
C ALA A 182 -4.40 15.59 2.94
N ILE A 183 -4.29 15.67 1.61
CA ILE A 183 -5.39 16.13 0.73
C ILE A 183 -6.53 15.11 0.72
N VAL A 184 -6.22 13.82 0.57
CA VAL A 184 -7.21 12.74 0.56
C VAL A 184 -7.93 12.69 1.90
N LYS A 185 -7.19 12.78 3.02
CA LYS A 185 -7.78 12.83 4.36
C LYS A 185 -8.74 14.01 4.51
N ALA A 186 -8.33 15.22 4.09
CA ALA A 186 -9.20 16.40 4.15
C ALA A 186 -10.48 16.21 3.30
N LYS A 187 -10.37 15.68 2.08
CA LYS A 187 -11.53 15.41 1.23
C LYS A 187 -12.46 14.33 1.82
N ILE A 188 -11.92 13.31 2.48
CA ILE A 188 -12.74 12.31 3.19
C ILE A 188 -13.39 12.96 4.43
N GLU A 189 -12.69 13.86 5.15
CA GLU A 189 -13.29 14.64 6.26
C GLU A 189 -14.52 15.40 5.77
N ASP A 190 -14.38 16.15 4.68
CA ASP A 190 -15.46 16.91 4.06
C ASP A 190 -16.61 16.01 3.62
N PHE A 191 -16.31 14.88 2.94
CA PHE A 191 -17.30 13.90 2.51
C PHE A 191 -18.16 13.39 3.67
N HIS A 192 -17.54 13.08 4.81
CA HIS A 192 -18.25 12.56 5.97
C HIS A 192 -19.06 13.64 6.70
N VAL A 193 -18.58 14.88 6.73
CA VAL A 193 -19.35 16.03 7.23
C VAL A 193 -20.62 16.20 6.39
N GLU A 194 -20.50 16.20 5.06
CA GLU A 194 -21.63 16.35 4.16
C GLU A 194 -22.59 15.15 4.24
N LEU A 195 -22.08 13.91 4.32
CA LEU A 195 -22.93 12.73 4.54
C LEU A 195 -23.72 12.82 5.85
N THR A 196 -23.12 13.39 6.90
CA THR A 196 -23.78 13.62 8.19
C THR A 196 -24.84 14.73 8.07
N GLN A 197 -24.56 15.80 7.34
CA GLN A 197 -25.55 16.86 7.05
C GLN A 197 -26.75 16.29 6.29
N ILE A 198 -26.52 15.45 5.29
CA ILE A 198 -27.58 14.78 4.53
C ILE A 198 -28.44 13.91 5.45
N ARG A 199 -27.81 13.14 6.35
CA ARG A 199 -28.51 12.31 7.32
C ARG A 199 -29.39 13.13 8.27
N ASN A 200 -28.86 14.23 8.78
CA ASN A 200 -29.59 15.13 9.68
C ASN A 200 -30.70 15.87 8.96
N PHE A 201 -30.47 16.30 7.72
CA PHE A 201 -31.46 16.93 6.87
C PHE A 201 -32.64 15.98 6.59
N PHE A 202 -32.35 14.71 6.28
CA PHE A 202 -33.40 13.70 6.15
C PHE A 202 -34.25 13.62 7.41
N SER A 203 -33.61 13.55 8.57
CA SER A 203 -34.27 13.32 9.85
C SER A 203 -35.05 14.51 10.38
N THR A 204 -34.56 15.73 10.20
CA THR A 204 -35.12 16.95 10.83
C THR A 204 -35.73 17.94 9.83
N GLY A 205 -35.32 17.87 8.56
CA GLY A 205 -35.58 18.89 7.54
C GLY A 205 -34.70 20.14 7.67
N GLN A 206 -33.73 20.15 8.58
CA GLN A 206 -32.81 21.26 8.80
C GLN A 206 -31.39 20.88 8.37
N LEU A 207 -30.74 21.78 7.62
CA LEU A 207 -29.30 21.73 7.43
C LEU A 207 -28.67 22.28 8.71
N LEU A 208 -27.96 21.43 9.46
CA LEU A 208 -27.11 21.92 10.53
C LEU A 208 -25.98 22.76 9.91
N GLY A 209 -25.73 23.93 10.47
CA GLY A 209 -24.57 24.72 10.08
C GLY A 209 -23.28 23.92 10.27
N SER A 210 -22.27 24.13 9.43
CA SER A 210 -20.95 23.50 9.59
C SER A 210 -20.31 23.75 10.97
N TYR A 211 -20.75 24.81 11.66
CA TYR A 211 -20.35 25.18 13.03
C TYR A 211 -21.14 24.45 14.14
N GLU A 212 -22.39 24.04 13.90
CA GLU A 212 -23.20 23.27 14.88
C GLU A 212 -22.84 21.79 14.90
N LEU A 213 -22.35 21.29 13.76
CA LEU A 213 -21.55 20.07 13.71
C LEU A 213 -20.25 20.36 14.46
N ASP A 214 -20.22 20.00 15.75
CA ASP A 214 -19.16 20.26 16.74
C ASP A 214 -17.74 19.86 16.24
N THR A 215 -17.21 20.71 15.37
CA THR A 215 -15.89 20.64 14.73
C THR A 215 -14.85 21.28 15.63
N GLU A 216 -15.23 22.29 16.44
CA GLU A 216 -14.38 22.95 17.43
C GLU A 216 -14.03 22.08 18.65
N LYS A 217 -14.94 21.23 19.18
CA LYS A 217 -14.59 20.27 20.25
C LYS A 217 -14.01 18.94 19.73
N GLY A 218 -13.75 18.83 18.41
CA GLY A 218 -13.04 17.71 17.80
C GLY A 218 -13.76 16.35 17.88
N ARG A 219 -15.07 16.31 18.15
CA ARG A 219 -15.84 15.05 18.27
C ARG A 219 -16.04 14.36 16.93
N ILE A 220 -16.40 15.12 15.89
CA ILE A 220 -16.48 14.61 14.52
C ILE A 220 -15.08 14.18 14.10
N LYS A 221 -14.07 15.04 14.30
CA LYS A 221 -12.66 14.75 13.96
C LYS A 221 -12.10 13.49 14.65
N LYS A 222 -12.42 13.24 15.93
CA LYS A 222 -11.95 12.06 16.68
C LYS A 222 -12.65 10.76 16.32
N GLY A 223 -13.99 10.75 16.23
CA GLY A 223 -14.73 9.55 15.79
C GLY A 223 -14.51 9.25 14.29
N PHE A 224 -14.16 10.28 13.52
CA PHE A 224 -13.78 10.15 12.13
C PHE A 224 -12.35 9.63 11.95
N GLN A 225 -11.38 10.10 12.75
CA GLN A 225 -10.01 9.55 12.71
C GLN A 225 -10.00 8.04 12.95
N SER A 226 -10.84 7.55 13.86
CA SER A 226 -10.97 6.11 14.07
C SER A 226 -11.77 5.40 12.97
N THR A 227 -12.80 6.04 12.39
CA THR A 227 -13.53 5.50 11.24
C THR A 227 -12.67 5.43 9.98
N ILE A 228 -11.83 6.43 9.69
CA ILE A 228 -10.79 6.36 8.64
C ILE A 228 -9.88 5.18 8.93
N ASN A 229 -9.36 5.09 10.16
CA ASN A 229 -8.44 4.01 10.50
C ASN A 229 -9.11 2.66 10.24
N VAL A 230 -10.37 2.48 10.64
CA VAL A 230 -11.15 1.26 10.40
C VAL A 230 -11.41 1.00 8.91
N LEU A 231 -11.79 2.02 8.13
CA LEU A 231 -11.97 1.91 6.68
C LEU A 231 -10.67 1.63 5.93
N MET A 232 -9.53 2.06 6.48
CA MET A 232 -8.18 1.76 6.00
C MET A 232 -7.63 0.44 6.57
N LEU A 233 -8.31 -0.17 7.54
CA LEU A 233 -7.89 -1.39 8.24
C LEU A 233 -8.76 -2.59 7.88
N ASP A 234 -9.62 -2.57 6.85
CA ASP A 234 -10.40 -3.75 6.46
C ASP A 234 -9.47 -4.97 6.27
N PRO A 235 -9.45 -5.93 7.24
CA PRO A 235 -8.44 -6.98 7.27
C PRO A 235 -8.70 -8.05 6.20
N SER A 236 -9.88 -8.03 5.58
CA SER A 236 -10.38 -9.10 4.73
C SER A 236 -10.04 -8.96 3.25
N GLY A 237 -9.63 -7.76 2.79
CA GLY A 237 -9.42 -7.47 1.37
C GLY A 237 -7.99 -7.62 0.84
N LEU A 238 -6.98 -7.38 1.67
CA LEU A 238 -5.56 -7.42 1.30
C LEU A 238 -4.74 -7.89 2.51
N THR A 239 -4.80 -9.20 2.78
CA THR A 239 -3.86 -9.97 3.62
C THR A 239 -2.96 -9.14 4.56
N GLY A 240 -3.45 -8.83 5.78
CA GLY A 240 -2.75 -8.76 7.08
C GLY A 240 -1.39 -8.06 7.28
N THR A 241 -0.66 -7.62 6.26
CA THR A 241 0.70 -7.04 6.33
C THR A 241 0.98 -6.01 5.22
N LEU A 242 0.05 -5.81 4.29
CA LEU A 242 0.27 -5.00 3.07
C LEU A 242 -0.29 -3.58 3.12
N MET A 243 -1.28 -3.30 3.98
CA MET A 243 -1.82 -1.94 4.18
C MET A 243 -2.24 -1.71 5.64
N GLY A 244 -1.38 -2.03 6.60
CA GLY A 244 -1.54 -1.54 7.96
C GLY A 244 -1.30 -0.03 7.98
N SER A 245 -2.37 0.76 8.17
CA SER A 245 -2.33 2.21 8.45
C SER A 245 -1.30 3.03 7.66
N GLY A 246 -1.58 3.31 6.38
CA GLY A 246 -0.99 4.49 5.71
C GLY A 246 0.49 4.40 5.32
N ASP A 247 1.16 3.24 5.40
CA ASP A 247 2.53 3.09 4.93
C ASP A 247 2.61 2.86 3.40
N TRP A 248 2.08 3.84 2.66
CA TRP A 248 2.22 3.93 1.22
C TRP A 248 3.69 3.94 0.79
N GLY A 249 4.59 4.45 1.65
CA GLY A 249 6.04 4.47 1.41
C GLY A 249 6.61 3.06 1.30
N SER A 250 6.38 2.20 2.28
CA SER A 250 6.81 0.79 2.24
C SER A 250 6.08 -0.01 1.16
N PHE A 251 4.80 0.25 0.94
CA PHE A 251 4.05 -0.41 -0.15
C PHE A 251 4.65 -0.10 -1.52
N ILE A 252 4.89 1.18 -1.81
CA ILE A 252 5.52 1.64 -3.06
C ILE A 252 6.96 1.11 -3.16
N GLY A 253 7.72 1.15 -2.06
CA GLY A 253 9.06 0.58 -1.98
C GLY A 253 9.11 -0.91 -2.35
N ARG A 254 8.18 -1.71 -1.81
CA ARG A 254 8.08 -3.15 -2.11
C ARG A 254 7.66 -3.42 -3.55
N ILE A 255 6.64 -2.72 -4.06
CA ILE A 255 6.21 -2.85 -5.46
C ILE A 255 7.35 -2.52 -6.42
N LEU A 256 8.14 -1.50 -6.08
CA LEU A 256 9.24 -1.06 -6.90
C LEU A 256 10.44 -1.98 -6.80
N LEU A 257 10.78 -2.46 -5.61
CA LEU A 257 11.77 -3.52 -5.44
C LEU A 257 11.36 -4.76 -6.24
N ASP A 258 10.13 -5.26 -6.09
CA ASP A 258 9.68 -6.44 -6.81
C ASP A 258 9.65 -6.20 -8.33
N PHE A 259 9.18 -5.04 -8.78
CA PHE A 259 9.11 -4.78 -10.21
C PHE A 259 10.46 -4.49 -10.84
N ILE A 260 11.33 -3.73 -10.18
CA ILE A 260 12.62 -3.31 -10.73
C ILE A 260 13.64 -4.44 -10.56
N ILE A 261 13.64 -5.17 -9.45
CA ILE A 261 14.48 -6.35 -9.31
C ILE A 261 13.99 -7.43 -10.26
N TYR A 262 12.73 -7.87 -10.22
CA TYR A 262 12.33 -9.02 -11.06
C TYR A 262 12.06 -8.65 -12.52
N GLY A 263 11.48 -7.47 -12.79
CA GLY A 263 11.18 -6.99 -14.14
C GLY A 263 12.41 -6.45 -14.86
N THR A 264 13.23 -5.62 -14.22
CA THR A 264 14.42 -5.08 -14.86
C THR A 264 15.53 -6.12 -14.98
N ILE A 265 15.74 -7.02 -14.01
CA ILE A 265 16.75 -8.09 -14.17
C ILE A 265 16.36 -9.06 -15.29
N SER A 266 15.10 -9.46 -15.42
CA SER A 266 14.68 -10.38 -16.50
C SER A 266 14.80 -9.74 -17.88
N VAL A 267 14.48 -8.45 -17.98
CA VAL A 267 14.62 -7.68 -19.22
C VAL A 267 16.10 -7.42 -19.54
N VAL A 268 16.93 -7.02 -18.56
CA VAL A 268 18.36 -6.72 -18.72
C VAL A 268 19.20 -7.99 -18.91
N ALA A 269 18.78 -9.13 -18.37
CA ALA A 269 19.43 -10.42 -18.58
C ALA A 269 19.51 -10.80 -20.08
N THR A 270 18.56 -10.31 -20.89
CA THR A 270 18.50 -10.62 -22.32
C THR A 270 19.56 -9.84 -23.13
N PRO A 271 19.73 -8.51 -22.96
CA PRO A 271 20.89 -7.78 -23.47
C PRO A 271 22.23 -8.22 -22.87
N VAL A 272 22.29 -8.62 -21.60
CA VAL A 272 23.53 -9.15 -20.98
C VAL A 272 24.02 -10.43 -21.69
N VAL A 273 23.12 -11.25 -22.24
CA VAL A 273 23.49 -12.39 -23.10
C VAL A 273 24.13 -11.94 -24.43
N GLY A 274 23.68 -10.83 -25.03
CA GLY A 274 24.28 -10.24 -26.22
C GLY A 274 25.62 -9.56 -25.95
N LEU A 275 25.71 -8.83 -24.83
CA LEU A 275 26.93 -8.19 -24.33
C LEU A 275 28.00 -9.23 -24.00
N THR A 276 27.65 -10.33 -23.32
CA THR A 276 28.60 -11.40 -23.01
C THR A 276 29.17 -12.06 -24.28
N LEU A 277 28.38 -12.26 -25.33
CA LEU A 277 28.88 -12.78 -26.62
C LEU A 277 29.85 -11.82 -27.31
N TYR A 278 29.56 -10.51 -27.29
CA TYR A 278 30.45 -9.49 -27.85
C TYR A 278 31.75 -9.35 -27.05
N VAL A 279 31.64 -9.33 -25.71
CA VAL A 279 32.78 -9.28 -24.79
C VAL A 279 33.65 -10.53 -24.96
N ILE A 280 33.09 -11.74 -25.15
CA ILE A 280 33.86 -12.96 -25.48
C ILE A 280 34.69 -12.80 -26.76
N GLN A 281 34.13 -12.14 -27.78
CA GLN A 281 34.84 -11.91 -29.03
C GLN A 281 36.02 -10.95 -28.85
N GLU A 282 35.85 -9.85 -28.11
CA GLU A 282 36.95 -8.93 -27.79
C GLU A 282 37.97 -9.54 -26.83
N ILE A 283 37.52 -10.39 -25.88
CA ILE A 283 38.38 -11.18 -24.99
C ILE A 283 39.34 -12.04 -25.82
N ILE A 284 38.84 -12.75 -26.84
CA ILE A 284 39.67 -13.61 -27.71
C ILE A 284 40.76 -12.78 -28.42
N HIS A 285 40.45 -11.57 -28.89
CA HIS A 285 41.44 -10.66 -29.47
C HIS A 285 42.43 -10.11 -28.44
N THR A 286 42.00 -9.89 -27.20
CA THR A 286 42.81 -9.27 -26.13
C THR A 286 43.74 -10.28 -25.45
N ILE A 287 43.36 -11.55 -25.36
CA ILE A 287 44.17 -12.66 -24.84
C ILE A 287 45.51 -12.78 -25.59
N ILE A 288 45.54 -12.43 -26.87
CA ILE A 288 46.75 -12.44 -27.70
C ILE A 288 47.82 -11.43 -27.19
N GLN A 289 47.44 -10.47 -26.34
CA GLN A 289 48.32 -9.38 -25.89
C GLN A 289 48.79 -9.48 -24.42
N GLY A 290 48.51 -10.57 -23.70
CA GLY A 290 49.23 -11.04 -22.49
C GLY A 290 49.13 -10.25 -21.17
N GLN A 291 49.35 -8.93 -21.14
CA GLN A 291 49.45 -8.16 -19.89
C GLN A 291 48.20 -7.30 -19.62
N GLY A 292 47.74 -7.19 -18.38
CA GLY A 292 46.58 -6.33 -18.02
C GLY A 292 45.21 -6.84 -18.50
N PHE A 293 45.06 -8.16 -18.71
CA PHE A 293 43.82 -8.77 -19.22
C PHE A 293 42.59 -8.44 -18.37
N LYS A 294 42.67 -8.59 -17.03
CA LYS A 294 41.54 -8.31 -16.12
C LYS A 294 41.06 -6.85 -16.21
N GLY A 295 41.98 -5.89 -16.22
CA GLY A 295 41.63 -4.47 -16.33
C GLY A 295 40.98 -4.12 -17.67
N ARG A 296 41.48 -4.70 -18.78
CA ARG A 296 40.86 -4.53 -20.10
C ARG A 296 39.47 -5.18 -20.18
N LEU A 297 39.32 -6.38 -19.65
CA LEU A 297 38.02 -7.07 -19.57
C LEU A 297 36.99 -6.22 -18.81
N ILE A 298 37.37 -5.71 -17.62
CA ILE A 298 36.51 -4.83 -16.82
C ILE A 298 36.14 -3.57 -17.59
N LYS A 299 37.11 -2.93 -18.24
CA LYS A 299 36.88 -1.73 -19.05
C LYS A 299 35.90 -2.01 -20.20
N THR A 300 36.13 -3.08 -20.96
CA THR A 300 35.25 -3.50 -22.06
C THR A 300 33.84 -3.81 -21.56
N ILE A 301 33.68 -4.53 -20.43
CA ILE A 301 32.35 -4.79 -19.85
C ILE A 301 31.65 -3.47 -19.51
N GLY A 302 32.35 -2.53 -18.86
CA GLY A 302 31.78 -1.22 -18.52
C GLY A 302 31.36 -0.42 -19.75
N GLU A 303 32.26 -0.29 -20.74
CA GLU A 303 31.96 0.39 -22.00
C GLU A 303 30.78 -0.24 -22.73
N GLN A 304 30.60 -1.57 -22.68
CA GLN A 304 29.50 -2.24 -23.35
C GLN A 304 28.19 -2.15 -22.55
N LEU A 305 28.26 -2.23 -21.22
CA LEU A 305 27.09 -2.13 -20.35
C LEU A 305 26.47 -0.73 -20.37
N PHE A 306 27.32 0.30 -20.49
CA PHE A 306 26.92 1.69 -20.30
C PHE A 306 26.94 2.56 -21.57
N ASP A 307 27.78 2.28 -22.58
CA ASP A 307 27.71 3.06 -23.82
C ASP A 307 26.51 2.65 -24.65
N SER A 308 25.66 3.62 -24.94
CA SER A 308 24.54 3.50 -25.89
C SER A 308 24.94 3.74 -27.35
N THR A 309 26.23 3.84 -27.67
CA THR A 309 26.67 4.55 -28.87
C THR A 309 26.26 3.84 -30.17
N PRO A 310 25.42 4.46 -31.03
CA PRO A 310 25.08 3.92 -32.36
C PRO A 310 26.30 3.71 -33.27
N GLN A 311 27.41 4.41 -32.99
CA GLN A 311 28.70 4.21 -33.67
C GLN A 311 29.31 2.81 -33.47
N LYS A 312 28.90 2.05 -32.44
CA LYS A 312 29.34 0.65 -32.27
C LYS A 312 28.60 -0.28 -33.24
N MET A 313 27.30 -0.04 -33.49
CA MET A 313 26.52 -0.80 -34.48
C MET A 313 27.01 -0.58 -35.92
N SER A 314 27.50 0.61 -36.26
CA SER A 314 28.07 0.86 -37.60
C SER A 314 29.40 0.14 -37.86
N LYS A 315 30.06 -0.38 -36.80
CA LYS A 315 31.30 -1.16 -36.90
C LYS A 315 31.05 -2.68 -36.84
N MET A 316 29.80 -3.13 -36.65
CA MET A 316 29.48 -4.56 -36.59
C MET A 316 29.49 -5.20 -37.98
N SER A 317 29.94 -6.46 -38.04
CA SER A 317 29.94 -7.23 -39.28
C SER A 317 28.52 -7.51 -39.77
N LYS A 318 28.34 -7.72 -41.08
CA LYS A 318 27.04 -8.10 -41.67
C LYS A 318 26.42 -9.34 -41.03
N LYS A 319 27.23 -10.26 -40.51
CA LYS A 319 26.75 -11.46 -39.79
C LYS A 319 26.16 -11.10 -38.43
N GLN A 320 26.86 -10.28 -37.65
CA GLN A 320 26.37 -9.77 -36.36
C GLN A 320 25.10 -8.93 -36.54
N LEU A 321 25.03 -8.12 -37.59
CA LEU A 321 23.81 -7.37 -37.92
C LEU A 321 22.64 -8.28 -38.32
N LYS A 322 22.92 -9.40 -39.00
CA LYS A 322 21.91 -10.44 -39.30
C LYS A 322 21.45 -11.19 -38.04
N ASP A 323 22.37 -11.50 -37.15
CA ASP A 323 22.08 -12.15 -35.85
C ASP A 323 21.26 -11.20 -34.95
N ILE A 324 21.56 -9.89 -34.98
CA ILE A 324 20.73 -8.85 -34.34
C ILE A 324 19.34 -8.77 -34.98
N GLN A 325 19.25 -8.74 -36.31
CA GLN A 325 17.97 -8.71 -37.04
C GLN A 325 17.09 -9.95 -36.81
N ASN A 326 17.72 -11.11 -36.61
CA ASN A 326 17.04 -12.37 -36.32
C ASN A 326 16.68 -12.53 -34.83
N GLY A 327 16.97 -11.53 -33.99
CA GLY A 327 16.68 -11.54 -32.55
C GLY A 327 17.61 -12.41 -31.71
N SER A 328 18.73 -12.91 -32.26
CA SER A 328 19.69 -13.74 -31.52
C SER A 328 20.76 -12.92 -30.77
N LEU A 329 20.92 -11.64 -31.09
CA LEU A 329 21.76 -10.68 -30.35
C LEU A 329 21.00 -9.37 -30.12
N ILE A 330 20.79 -8.97 -28.87
CA ILE A 330 20.30 -7.62 -28.52
C ILE A 330 21.45 -6.86 -27.87
N VAL A 331 22.04 -5.90 -28.60
CA VAL A 331 23.08 -5.00 -28.06
C VAL A 331 22.42 -3.68 -27.73
N THR A 332 21.77 -3.62 -26.58
CA THR A 332 21.20 -2.38 -26.05
C THR A 332 21.89 -2.09 -24.73
N SER A 333 22.30 -0.83 -24.57
CA SER A 333 22.91 -0.38 -23.31
C SER A 333 21.87 -0.37 -22.19
N LEU A 334 22.34 -0.47 -20.95
CA LEU A 334 21.46 -0.42 -19.78
C LEU A 334 20.56 0.84 -19.76
N PRO A 335 21.04 2.07 -20.06
CA PRO A 335 20.18 3.26 -20.14
C PRO A 335 19.07 3.18 -21.20
N GLU A 336 19.36 2.57 -22.36
CA GLU A 336 18.38 2.43 -23.44
C GLU A 336 17.29 1.42 -23.06
N GLU A 337 17.68 0.29 -22.46
CA GLU A 337 16.73 -0.73 -22.04
C GLU A 337 15.82 -0.22 -20.91
N ILE A 338 16.39 0.50 -19.93
CA ILE A 338 15.59 1.18 -18.89
C ILE A 338 14.61 2.18 -19.51
N SER A 339 15.04 2.92 -20.54
CA SER A 339 14.16 3.86 -21.24
C SER A 339 13.00 3.16 -21.95
N LYS A 340 13.20 1.95 -22.50
CA LYS A 340 12.11 1.13 -23.08
C LYS A 340 11.12 0.66 -22.03
N GLN A 341 11.58 0.46 -20.79
CA GLN A 341 10.74 0.06 -19.67
C GLN A 341 9.99 1.23 -19.02
N GLU A 342 10.20 2.49 -19.44
CA GLU A 342 9.55 3.67 -18.85
C GLU A 342 8.04 3.50 -18.72
N LYS A 343 7.39 3.15 -19.84
CA LYS A 343 5.94 2.97 -19.91
C LYS A 343 5.49 1.88 -18.94
N THR A 344 6.16 0.72 -18.96
CA THR A 344 5.83 -0.42 -18.09
C THR A 344 5.98 -0.09 -16.60
N VAL A 345 7.08 0.57 -16.21
CA VAL A 345 7.32 1.01 -14.82
C VAL A 345 6.21 1.95 -14.38
N ARG A 346 5.94 2.99 -15.17
CA ARG A 346 4.92 3.99 -14.85
C ARG A 346 3.54 3.37 -14.76
N GLU A 347 3.15 2.53 -15.72
CA GLU A 347 1.85 1.86 -15.76
C GLU A 347 1.62 0.96 -14.54
N LYS A 348 2.63 0.22 -14.09
CA LYS A 348 2.48 -0.63 -12.91
C LYS A 348 2.33 0.17 -11.62
N ILE A 349 3.14 1.22 -11.43
CA ILE A 349 2.96 2.12 -10.28
C ILE A 349 1.55 2.72 -10.34
N GLN A 350 1.13 3.22 -11.50
CA GLN A 350 -0.21 3.74 -11.76
C GLN A 350 -1.32 2.77 -11.39
N GLN A 351 -1.20 1.51 -11.82
CA GLN A 351 -2.18 0.47 -11.51
C GLN A 351 -2.37 0.28 -10.00
N GLN A 352 -1.30 0.40 -9.21
CA GLN A 352 -1.36 0.24 -7.76
C GLN A 352 -2.08 1.42 -7.09
N PHE A 353 -1.78 2.66 -7.52
CA PHE A 353 -2.55 3.84 -7.09
C PHE A 353 -4.02 3.73 -7.49
N ALA A 354 -4.31 3.30 -8.71
CA ALA A 354 -5.68 3.11 -9.20
C ALA A 354 -6.43 2.01 -8.41
N GLN A 355 -5.77 0.91 -8.07
CA GLN A 355 -6.37 -0.15 -7.24
C GLN A 355 -6.69 0.35 -5.83
N GLY A 356 -5.74 1.04 -5.18
CA GLY A 356 -5.97 1.62 -3.86
C GLY A 356 -7.07 2.69 -3.87
N ALA A 357 -7.08 3.55 -4.89
CA ALA A 357 -8.13 4.56 -5.10
C ALA A 357 -9.51 3.90 -5.26
N LYS A 358 -9.62 2.86 -6.09
CA LYS A 358 -10.87 2.10 -6.28
C LYS A 358 -11.37 1.43 -5.01
N HIS A 359 -10.47 0.88 -4.20
CA HIS A 359 -10.86 0.25 -2.94
C HIS A 359 -11.43 1.30 -1.97
N LEU A 360 -10.75 2.43 -1.82
CA LEU A 360 -11.24 3.56 -1.02
C LEU A 360 -12.60 4.05 -1.54
N THR A 361 -12.75 4.29 -2.84
CA THR A 361 -14.01 4.81 -3.39
C THR A 361 -15.15 3.79 -3.34
N LYS A 362 -14.86 2.49 -3.41
CA LYS A 362 -15.85 1.44 -3.13
C LYS A 362 -16.39 1.55 -1.70
N ASN A 363 -15.53 1.81 -0.73
CA ASN A 363 -15.95 1.98 0.67
C ASN A 363 -16.77 3.26 0.87
N LEU A 364 -16.40 4.38 0.22
CA LEU A 364 -17.21 5.61 0.22
C LEU A 364 -18.57 5.40 -0.45
N GLN A 365 -18.61 4.68 -1.58
CA GLN A 365 -19.87 4.32 -2.24
C GLN A 365 -20.77 3.48 -1.35
N ALA A 366 -20.21 2.49 -0.64
CA ALA A 366 -20.98 1.67 0.28
C ALA A 366 -21.64 2.51 1.39
N GLN A 367 -21.02 3.61 1.82
CA GLN A 367 -21.62 4.52 2.78
C GLN A 367 -22.79 5.33 2.18
N ILE A 368 -22.65 5.80 0.94
CA ILE A 368 -23.74 6.44 0.19
C ILE A 368 -24.91 5.48 0.06
N ASP A 369 -24.65 4.26 -0.41
CA ASP A 369 -25.67 3.24 -0.64
C ASP A 369 -26.35 2.82 0.67
N GLN A 370 -25.57 2.66 1.74
CA GLN A 370 -26.10 2.39 3.08
C GLN A 370 -27.03 3.52 3.54
N GLN A 371 -26.68 4.77 3.25
CA GLN A 371 -27.50 5.92 3.64
C GLN A 371 -28.81 5.96 2.83
N LYS A 372 -28.77 5.72 1.51
CA LYS A 372 -29.97 5.57 0.65
C LYS A 372 -30.89 4.46 1.17
N ALA A 373 -30.33 3.27 1.40
CA ALA A 373 -31.07 2.11 1.90
C ALA A 373 -31.71 2.38 3.27
N LYS A 374 -31.00 3.05 4.19
CA LYS A 374 -31.56 3.44 5.49
C LYS A 374 -32.75 4.38 5.36
N GLN A 375 -32.68 5.39 4.48
CA GLN A 375 -33.76 6.34 4.25
C GLN A 375 -35.00 5.63 3.66
N GLU A 376 -34.79 4.74 2.69
CA GLU A 376 -35.84 3.93 2.08
C GLU A 376 -36.49 2.97 3.07
N ASP A 377 -35.69 2.29 3.90
CA ASP A 377 -36.18 1.39 4.93
C ASP A 377 -37.07 2.13 5.94
N ILE A 378 -36.69 3.34 6.36
CA ILE A 378 -37.49 4.16 7.28
C ILE A 378 -38.83 4.54 6.64
N ILE A 379 -38.82 5.03 5.40
CA ILE A 379 -40.05 5.37 4.68
C ILE A 379 -40.95 4.15 4.50
N ARG A 380 -40.39 3.01 4.09
CA ARG A 380 -41.11 1.74 3.92
C ARG A 380 -41.72 1.24 5.24
N GLN A 381 -40.97 1.29 6.34
CA GLN A 381 -41.49 0.87 7.64
C GLN A 381 -42.64 1.75 8.10
N LYS A 382 -42.54 3.05 7.84
CA LYS A 382 -43.54 4.04 8.27
C LYS A 382 -44.81 4.04 7.40
N SER A 383 -44.71 3.59 6.16
CA SER A 383 -45.88 3.44 5.28
C SER A 383 -46.73 2.19 5.56
N LEU A 384 -46.26 1.28 6.44
CA LEU A 384 -47.04 0.12 6.86
C LEU A 384 -48.21 0.55 7.75
N GLU A 385 -49.41 0.03 7.49
CA GLU A 385 -50.65 0.36 8.21
C GLU A 385 -50.60 0.10 9.73
N GLY A 386 -49.63 -0.69 10.20
CA GLY A 386 -49.43 -1.01 11.62
C GLY A 386 -48.30 -0.24 12.32
N PHE A 387 -47.66 0.75 11.67
CA PHE A 387 -46.55 1.47 12.30
C PHE A 387 -46.99 2.27 13.53
N ASN A 388 -46.41 1.96 14.68
CA ASN A 388 -46.66 2.65 15.94
C ASN A 388 -45.38 3.30 16.47
N VAL A 389 -45.41 4.62 16.62
CA VAL A 389 -44.25 5.44 17.05
C VAL A 389 -43.76 5.04 18.43
N GLU A 390 -44.67 4.78 19.37
CA GLU A 390 -44.34 4.43 20.75
C GLU A 390 -43.68 3.06 20.83
N GLN A 391 -44.21 2.06 20.11
CA GLN A 391 -43.61 0.72 20.03
C GLN A 391 -42.21 0.75 19.44
N GLU A 392 -42.00 1.50 18.34
CA GLU A 392 -40.68 1.63 17.72
C GLU A 392 -39.69 2.37 18.62
N THR A 393 -40.13 3.42 19.31
CA THR A 393 -39.34 4.16 20.30
C THR A 393 -38.88 3.24 21.43
N ASN A 394 -39.79 2.44 21.98
CA ASN A 394 -39.49 1.47 23.04
C ASN A 394 -38.50 0.39 22.57
N ARG A 395 -38.67 -0.11 21.33
CA ARG A 395 -37.74 -1.08 20.73
C ARG A 395 -36.32 -0.49 20.60
N LEU A 396 -36.22 0.75 20.14
CA LEU A 396 -34.96 1.47 19.99
C LEU A 396 -34.28 1.74 21.34
N ASP A 397 -35.04 2.09 22.37
CA ASP A 397 -34.52 2.30 23.73
C ASP A 397 -34.03 1.00 24.38
N ALA A 398 -34.68 -0.13 24.11
CA ALA A 398 -34.22 -1.45 24.55
C ALA A 398 -32.87 -1.81 23.90
N ILE A 399 -32.71 -1.58 22.59
CA ILE A 399 -31.44 -1.82 21.88
C ILE A 399 -30.33 -0.91 22.44
N ALA A 400 -30.64 0.37 22.64
CA ALA A 400 -29.68 1.33 23.17
C ALA A 400 -29.20 0.95 24.57
N SER A 401 -30.13 0.53 25.44
CA SER A 401 -29.82 0.04 26.78
C SER A 401 -28.90 -1.17 26.74
N LYS A 402 -29.16 -2.13 25.83
CA LYS A 402 -28.30 -3.31 25.66
C LYS A 402 -26.91 -2.95 25.15
N LEU A 403 -26.80 -1.99 24.22
CA LEU A 403 -25.49 -1.50 23.75
C LEU A 403 -24.68 -0.88 24.89
N ILE A 404 -25.31 -0.04 25.72
CA ILE A 404 -24.65 0.60 26.88
C ILE A 404 -24.20 -0.45 27.91
N GLU A 405 -24.93 -1.55 28.06
CA GLU A 405 -24.56 -2.66 28.95
C GLU A 405 -23.37 -3.48 28.43
N LEU A 406 -23.28 -3.70 27.12
CA LEU A 406 -22.26 -4.57 26.52
C LEU A 406 -20.87 -3.93 26.42
N VAL A 407 -20.77 -2.61 26.24
CA VAL A 407 -19.45 -1.98 26.05
C VAL A 407 -18.56 -2.04 27.29
N PRO A 408 -19.05 -1.85 28.53
CA PRO A 408 -18.24 -2.05 29.74
C PRO A 408 -17.66 -3.44 29.85
N ILE A 409 -18.42 -4.47 29.46
CA ILE A 409 -17.97 -5.87 29.47
C ILE A 409 -16.77 -6.04 28.53
N ALA A 410 -16.86 -5.45 27.32
CA ALA A 410 -15.75 -5.43 26.38
C ALA A 410 -14.55 -4.61 26.88
N GLY A 411 -14.79 -3.52 27.62
CA GLY A 411 -13.73 -2.67 28.19
C GLY A 411 -12.94 -3.34 29.30
N VAL A 412 -13.63 -4.06 30.19
CA VAL A 412 -12.98 -4.87 31.23
C VAL A 412 -12.16 -5.99 30.61
N ALA A 413 -12.68 -6.64 29.57
CA ALA A 413 -11.95 -7.68 28.84
C ALA A 413 -10.68 -7.13 28.16
N ALA A 414 -10.68 -5.87 27.73
CA ALA A 414 -9.53 -5.20 27.10
C ALA A 414 -8.58 -4.51 28.09
N ASP A 415 -8.69 -4.81 29.39
CA ASP A 415 -7.87 -4.25 30.47
C ASP A 415 -7.84 -2.71 30.49
N LYS A 416 -8.97 -2.08 30.17
CA LYS A 416 -9.12 -0.62 30.28
C LYS A 416 -9.34 -0.22 31.72
N ARG A 417 -8.73 0.89 32.13
CA ARG A 417 -8.94 1.45 33.47
C ARG A 417 -10.43 1.68 33.71
N THR A 418 -10.90 1.32 34.90
CA THR A 418 -12.30 1.49 35.31
C THR A 418 -12.81 2.92 35.12
N GLU A 419 -11.93 3.91 35.27
CA GLU A 419 -12.21 5.34 35.02
C GLU A 419 -12.51 5.64 33.54
N GLU A 420 -11.75 5.06 32.60
CA GLU A 420 -11.97 5.21 31.15
C GLU A 420 -13.31 4.60 30.74
N ILE A 421 -13.63 3.41 31.27
CA ILE A 421 -14.91 2.73 31.04
C ILE A 421 -16.07 3.55 31.62
N THR A 422 -15.92 4.06 32.83
CA THR A 422 -16.96 4.85 33.51
C THR A 422 -17.23 6.18 32.78
N GLN A 423 -16.16 6.87 32.37
CA GLN A 423 -16.26 8.09 31.57
C GLN A 423 -16.94 7.81 30.22
N PHE A 424 -16.61 6.68 29.58
CA PHE A 424 -17.25 6.28 28.33
C PHE A 424 -18.74 5.97 28.48
N VAL A 425 -19.14 5.19 29.50
CA VAL A 425 -20.56 4.90 29.77
C VAL A 425 -21.32 6.20 30.02
N LYS A 426 -20.70 7.15 30.74
CA LYS A 426 -21.26 8.47 30.94
C LYS A 426 -21.46 9.21 29.61
N GLU A 427 -20.47 9.21 28.72
CA GLU A 427 -20.60 9.80 27.38
C GLU A 427 -21.72 9.17 26.56
N LEU A 428 -21.86 7.83 26.57
CA LEU A 428 -22.94 7.14 25.87
C LEU A 428 -24.32 7.51 26.42
N ARG A 429 -24.45 7.59 27.75
CA ARG A 429 -25.70 7.99 28.41
C ARG A 429 -26.04 9.45 28.12
N GLU A 430 -25.04 10.34 28.09
CA GLU A 430 -25.24 11.75 27.72
C GLU A 430 -25.70 11.89 26.26
N LEU A 431 -25.10 11.13 25.32
CA LEU A 431 -25.52 11.07 23.92
C LEU A 431 -26.98 10.62 23.77
N LEU A 432 -27.39 9.59 24.52
CA LEU A 432 -28.76 9.09 24.51
C LEU A 432 -29.75 10.10 25.11
N ALA A 433 -29.37 10.77 26.20
CA ALA A 433 -30.23 11.71 26.92
C ALA A 433 -30.46 13.03 26.17
N GLY A 434 -29.81 13.25 25.03
CA GLY A 434 -29.91 14.50 24.27
C GLY A 434 -29.40 15.72 25.04
N LYS A 435 -28.63 15.53 26.13
CA LYS A 435 -27.98 16.63 26.83
C LYS A 435 -26.82 17.14 25.99
N GLU A 436 -27.10 18.13 25.16
CA GLU A 436 -26.07 19.01 24.63
C GLU A 436 -25.42 19.69 25.84
N ARG A 437 -24.14 19.38 26.09
CA ARG A 437 -23.33 20.20 26.99
C ARG A 437 -23.16 21.56 26.30
N GLY A 438 -23.98 22.52 26.71
CA GLY A 438 -23.71 23.95 26.52
C GLY A 438 -22.27 24.27 26.89
#